data_AF-A0A510E1Y1-F1
#
_entry.id   AF-A0A510E1Y1-F1
#
_cell.length_a   1.000
_cell.length_b   1.000
_cell.length_c   1.000
_cell.angle_alpha   90.00
_cell.angle_beta   90.00
_cell.angle_gamma   90.00
#
_symmetry.space_group_name_H-M   'P 1'
#
loop_
_entity.id
_entity.type
_entity.pdbx_description
1 polymer ?
#
loop_
_entity_poly.entity_id
_entity_poly.type
_entity_poly.pdbx_seq_one_letter_code
_entity_poly.pdbx_strand_id
1 'polypeptide(L)'
;MRPEKYANFHLLKAIRAKGVHKRRVELRKYLVVARVLSSGECVKKVKKEMKSLGKLRDATVASCVPLPHYKARKMEVEKCILPRTPGSRLIIAERVFHLMSLIPQERELHPLRKKVRECLFLLESLGLRDARLKGVAKELGRLRDEQLRAELCLDERRELDVSPYREVAFQVMKELLSQTEFNHLKNKLK
;
A
#
# COMPACT_ATOMS: atom_id res chain seq x y z
N MET A 1 -0.03 -16.81 6.46
CA MET A 1 -0.64 -16.87 5.10
C MET A 1 0.46 -16.90 4.04
N ARG A 2 0.23 -17.47 2.85
CA ARG A 2 1.19 -17.36 1.73
C ARG A 2 0.97 -16.02 1.00
N PRO A 3 2.01 -15.17 0.84
CA PRO A 3 1.87 -13.84 0.22
C PRO A 3 1.22 -13.84 -1.16
N GLU A 4 1.59 -14.77 -2.03
CA GLU A 4 1.04 -14.98 -3.36
C GLU A 4 -0.47 -15.30 -3.33
N LYS A 5 -0.94 -16.08 -2.34
CA LYS A 5 -2.38 -16.32 -2.16
C LYS A 5 -3.12 -15.02 -1.79
N TYR A 6 -2.53 -14.19 -0.93
CA TYR A 6 -3.07 -12.87 -0.58
C TYR A 6 -3.14 -11.97 -1.82
N ALA A 7 -2.07 -11.89 -2.60
CA ALA A 7 -2.02 -11.08 -3.81
C ALA A 7 -3.08 -11.53 -4.82
N ASN A 8 -3.13 -12.82 -5.14
CA ASN A 8 -4.07 -13.38 -6.12
C ASN A 8 -5.53 -13.17 -5.70
N PHE A 9 -5.83 -13.33 -4.41
CA PHE A 9 -7.15 -13.02 -3.87
C PHE A 9 -7.56 -11.56 -4.11
N HIS A 10 -6.64 -10.62 -3.88
CA HIS A 10 -6.89 -9.20 -4.10
C HIS A 10 -6.96 -8.83 -5.58
N LEU A 11 -6.21 -9.50 -6.47
CA LEU A 11 -6.36 -9.34 -7.91
C LEU A 11 -7.77 -9.72 -8.35
N LEU A 12 -8.23 -10.93 -8.00
CA LEU A 12 -9.58 -11.42 -8.36
C LEU A 12 -10.69 -10.51 -7.83
N LYS A 13 -10.54 -10.01 -6.59
CA LYS A 13 -11.47 -9.03 -6.02
C LYS A 13 -11.48 -7.71 -6.79
N ALA A 14 -10.32 -7.21 -7.21
CA ALA A 14 -10.24 -5.97 -7.96
C ALA A 14 -11.00 -6.03 -9.29
N ILE A 15 -10.93 -7.18 -9.97
CA ILE A 15 -11.61 -7.39 -11.26
C ILE A 15 -13.13 -7.42 -11.09
N ARG A 16 -13.61 -8.04 -10.00
CA ARG A 16 -15.04 -8.10 -9.67
C ARG A 16 -15.56 -6.82 -9.02
N ALA A 17 -14.69 -5.89 -8.63
CA ALA A 17 -15.08 -4.69 -7.91
C ALA A 17 -15.85 -3.72 -8.81
N LYS A 18 -17.07 -3.41 -8.42
CA LYS A 18 -17.81 -2.25 -8.94
C LYS A 18 -17.30 -0.99 -8.23
N GLY A 19 -16.83 0.00 -8.99
CA GLY A 19 -16.38 1.30 -8.49
C GLY A 19 -14.86 1.49 -8.42
N VAL A 20 -14.43 2.73 -8.71
CA VAL A 20 -13.02 3.16 -8.83
C VAL A 20 -12.24 2.96 -7.54
N HIS A 21 -12.81 3.35 -6.39
CA HIS A 21 -12.11 3.27 -5.11
C HIS A 21 -11.81 1.84 -4.70
N LYS A 22 -12.82 0.95 -4.71
CA LYS A 22 -12.68 -0.45 -4.31
C LYS A 22 -11.68 -1.17 -5.22
N ARG A 23 -11.82 -1.02 -6.54
CA ARG A 23 -10.87 -1.60 -7.52
C ARG A 23 -9.44 -1.12 -7.27
N ARG A 24 -9.23 0.18 -7.03
CA ARG A 24 -7.92 0.77 -6.74
C ARG A 24 -7.30 0.23 -5.46
N VAL A 25 -8.07 0.04 -4.40
CA VAL A 25 -7.57 -0.52 -3.12
C VAL A 25 -7.10 -1.95 -3.32
N GLU A 26 -7.92 -2.78 -3.95
CA GLU A 26 -7.63 -4.20 -4.20
C GLU A 26 -6.41 -4.37 -5.14
N LEU A 27 -6.34 -3.61 -6.24
CA LEU A 27 -5.17 -3.61 -7.12
C LEU A 27 -3.90 -3.14 -6.40
N ARG A 28 -4.00 -2.18 -5.48
CA ARG A 28 -2.83 -1.73 -4.72
C ARG A 28 -2.29 -2.83 -3.81
N LYS A 29 -3.17 -3.57 -3.12
CA LYS A 29 -2.79 -4.70 -2.27
C LYS A 29 -2.07 -5.78 -3.08
N TYR A 30 -2.63 -6.15 -4.24
CA TYR A 30 -1.94 -7.04 -5.18
C TYR A 30 -0.58 -6.47 -5.61
N LEU A 31 -0.54 -5.21 -6.07
CA LEU A 31 0.66 -4.61 -6.65
C LEU A 31 1.82 -4.50 -5.66
N VAL A 32 1.53 -4.22 -4.39
CA VAL A 32 2.56 -4.15 -3.34
C VAL A 32 3.27 -5.49 -3.18
N VAL A 33 2.52 -6.59 -3.07
CA VAL A 33 3.10 -7.94 -2.93
C VAL A 33 3.73 -8.39 -4.25
N ALA A 34 3.05 -8.16 -5.38
CA ALA A 34 3.53 -8.57 -6.69
C ALA A 34 4.87 -7.94 -7.05
N ARG A 35 5.12 -6.68 -6.68
CA ARG A 35 6.42 -6.00 -6.91
C ARG A 35 7.59 -6.64 -6.17
N VAL A 36 7.33 -7.26 -5.02
CA VAL A 36 8.36 -7.90 -4.21
C VAL A 36 8.65 -9.30 -4.74
N LEU A 37 7.61 -10.02 -5.18
CA LEU A 37 7.72 -11.42 -5.61
C LEU A 37 7.94 -11.60 -7.12
N SER A 38 7.71 -10.57 -7.93
CA SER A 38 7.81 -10.62 -9.39
C SER A 38 8.13 -9.25 -9.99
N SER A 39 8.90 -9.24 -11.07
CA SER A 39 9.30 -8.03 -11.81
C SER A 39 8.73 -8.00 -13.24
N GLY A 40 7.60 -8.67 -13.47
CA GLY A 40 7.07 -8.92 -14.82
C GLY A 40 6.16 -7.84 -15.44
N GLU A 41 5.66 -8.17 -16.64
CA GLU A 41 4.73 -7.37 -17.45
C GLU A 41 3.44 -7.02 -16.69
N CYS A 42 2.94 -7.93 -15.85
CA CYS A 42 1.75 -7.72 -15.04
C CYS A 42 1.87 -6.56 -14.05
N VAL A 43 3.03 -6.41 -13.40
CA VAL A 43 3.31 -5.27 -12.52
C VAL A 43 3.21 -3.96 -13.31
N LYS A 44 3.74 -3.93 -14.56
CA LYS A 44 3.66 -2.76 -15.45
C LYS A 44 2.21 -2.45 -15.84
N LYS A 45 1.43 -3.47 -16.24
CA LYS A 45 0.00 -3.33 -16.60
C LYS A 45 -0.81 -2.78 -15.43
N VAL A 46 -0.69 -3.39 -14.25
CA VAL A 46 -1.41 -2.97 -13.03
C VAL A 46 -0.98 -1.56 -12.61
N LYS A 47 0.31 -1.21 -12.72
CA LYS A 47 0.80 0.14 -12.41
C LYS A 47 0.18 1.20 -13.34
N LYS A 48 0.03 0.91 -14.64
CA LYS A 48 -0.65 1.81 -15.60
C LYS A 48 -2.13 2.01 -15.23
N GLU A 49 -2.82 0.92 -14.89
CA GLU A 49 -4.21 1.00 -14.45
C GLU A 49 -4.36 1.78 -13.14
N MET A 50 -3.50 1.51 -12.15
CA MET A 50 -3.45 2.23 -10.88
C MET A 50 -3.20 3.73 -11.04
N LYS A 51 -2.38 4.15 -12.01
CA LYS A 51 -2.15 5.57 -12.33
C LYS A 51 -3.43 6.22 -12.87
N SER A 52 -4.14 5.52 -13.76
CA SER A 52 -5.40 6.00 -14.33
C SER A 52 -6.50 6.12 -13.27
N LEU A 53 -6.66 5.11 -12.42
CA LEU A 53 -7.56 5.13 -11.26
C LEU A 53 -7.18 6.20 -10.22
N GLY A 54 -5.89 6.52 -10.10
CA GLY A 54 -5.38 7.58 -9.25
C GLY A 54 -5.93 8.94 -9.64
N LYS A 55 -5.75 9.34 -10.91
CA LYS A 55 -6.25 10.62 -11.45
C LYS A 55 -7.73 10.82 -11.19
N LEU A 56 -8.54 9.76 -11.41
CA LEU A 56 -9.98 9.80 -11.18
C LEU A 56 -10.34 9.99 -9.71
N ARG A 57 -9.64 9.29 -8.81
CA ARG A 57 -9.90 9.42 -7.37
C ARG A 57 -9.45 10.79 -6.86
N ASP A 58 -8.35 11.32 -7.36
CA ASP A 58 -7.85 12.63 -6.95
C ASP A 58 -8.85 13.72 -7.39
N ALA A 59 -9.41 13.64 -8.62
CA ALA A 59 -10.53 14.50 -9.06
C ALA A 59 -11.84 14.26 -8.28
N THR A 60 -12.09 13.04 -7.79
CA THR A 60 -13.27 12.77 -6.93
C THR A 60 -13.10 13.39 -5.53
N VAL A 61 -11.87 13.45 -5.02
CA VAL A 61 -11.56 14.03 -3.69
C VAL A 61 -11.55 15.55 -3.75
N ALA A 62 -10.93 16.10 -4.80
CA ALA A 62 -10.98 17.52 -5.12
C ALA A 62 -12.23 17.79 -5.94
N SER A 63 -13.39 17.93 -5.28
CA SER A 63 -14.68 18.22 -5.90
C SER A 63 -14.72 19.47 -6.81
N CYS A 64 -13.64 20.26 -6.83
CA CYS A 64 -13.43 21.41 -7.70
C CYS A 64 -12.88 21.05 -9.10
N VAL A 65 -12.49 19.79 -9.36
CA VAL A 65 -11.90 19.36 -10.64
C VAL A 65 -12.91 18.53 -11.47
N PRO A 66 -13.10 18.82 -12.77
CA PRO A 66 -13.97 18.03 -13.64
C PRO A 66 -13.57 16.55 -13.66
N LEU A 67 -14.55 15.65 -13.54
CA LEU A 67 -14.30 14.21 -13.53
C LEU A 67 -13.86 13.73 -14.92
N PRO A 68 -12.67 13.13 -15.07
CA PRO A 68 -12.27 12.53 -16.34
C PRO A 68 -13.16 11.33 -16.67
N HIS A 69 -13.45 11.11 -17.96
CA HIS A 69 -14.08 9.87 -18.40
C HIS A 69 -13.19 8.65 -18.10
N TYR A 70 -13.75 7.65 -17.42
CA TYR A 70 -13.08 6.39 -17.14
C TYR A 70 -13.69 5.25 -17.96
N LYS A 71 -12.87 4.62 -18.81
CA LYS A 71 -13.16 3.29 -19.34
C LYS A 71 -12.32 2.27 -18.59
N ALA A 72 -12.98 1.39 -17.85
CA ALA A 72 -12.32 0.27 -17.20
C ALA A 72 -11.68 -0.63 -18.26
N ARG A 73 -10.36 -0.81 -18.18
CA ARG A 73 -9.67 -1.75 -19.06
C ARG A 73 -9.99 -3.18 -18.62
N LYS A 74 -10.26 -4.07 -19.58
CA LYS A 74 -10.22 -5.51 -19.34
C LYS A 74 -8.76 -5.89 -19.10
N MET A 75 -8.48 -6.44 -17.92
CA MET A 75 -7.17 -7.03 -17.63
C MET A 75 -7.22 -8.53 -17.90
N GLU A 76 -6.22 -9.06 -18.59
CA GLU A 76 -6.01 -10.50 -18.71
C GLU A 76 -5.48 -11.04 -17.36
N VAL A 77 -6.41 -11.55 -16.56
CA VAL A 77 -6.22 -11.91 -15.15
C VAL A 77 -5.28 -13.11 -14.98
N GLU A 78 -5.48 -14.12 -15.83
CA GLU A 78 -4.84 -15.43 -15.74
C GLU A 78 -3.33 -15.33 -15.84
N LYS A 79 -2.84 -14.45 -16.73
CA LYS A 79 -1.40 -14.18 -16.90
C LYS A 79 -0.78 -13.45 -15.72
N CYS A 80 -1.58 -12.88 -14.82
CA CYS A 80 -1.12 -12.08 -13.68
C CYS A 80 -1.29 -12.75 -12.33
N ILE A 81 -1.76 -13.99 -12.30
CA ILE A 81 -1.74 -14.83 -11.09
C ILE A 81 -0.29 -15.14 -10.74
N LEU A 82 0.11 -14.82 -9.51
CA LEU A 82 1.44 -15.13 -9.00
C LEU A 82 1.53 -16.64 -8.72
N PRO A 83 2.56 -17.33 -9.25
CA PRO A 83 2.81 -18.72 -8.91
C PRO A 83 3.27 -18.85 -7.46
N ARG A 84 3.38 -20.09 -6.98
CA ARG A 84 3.98 -20.37 -5.68
C ARG A 84 5.48 -20.06 -5.75
N THR A 85 5.94 -19.14 -4.91
CA THR A 85 7.36 -18.78 -4.80
C THR A 85 7.93 -19.32 -3.48
N PRO A 86 8.92 -20.23 -3.51
CA PRO A 86 9.63 -20.65 -2.31
C PRO A 86 10.26 -19.46 -1.58
N GLY A 87 10.21 -19.46 -0.24
CA GLY A 87 10.78 -18.36 0.56
C GLY A 87 10.01 -17.03 0.48
N SER A 88 8.85 -16.96 -0.19
CA SER A 88 8.08 -15.71 -0.35
C SER A 88 7.81 -14.97 0.96
N ARG A 89 7.50 -15.69 2.04
CA ARG A 89 7.29 -15.10 3.38
C ARG A 89 8.53 -14.39 3.92
N LEU A 90 9.71 -14.97 3.71
CA LEU A 90 10.97 -14.39 4.13
C LEU A 90 11.25 -13.11 3.35
N ILE A 91 11.18 -13.16 2.01
CA ILE A 91 11.41 -12.00 1.14
C ILE A 91 10.48 -10.84 1.51
N ILE A 92 9.20 -11.14 1.80
CA ILE A 92 8.24 -10.14 2.25
C ILE A 92 8.63 -9.57 3.63
N ALA A 93 9.03 -10.40 4.58
CA ALA A 93 9.45 -9.95 5.91
C ALA A 93 10.71 -9.07 5.86
N GLU A 94 11.70 -9.45 5.05
CA GLU A 94 12.91 -8.64 4.80
C GLU A 94 12.55 -7.29 4.17
N ARG A 95 11.62 -7.29 3.21
CA ARG A 95 11.13 -6.05 2.60
C ARG A 95 10.45 -5.16 3.62
N VAL A 96 9.63 -5.71 4.52
CA VAL A 96 9.01 -4.95 5.61
C VAL A 96 10.09 -4.38 6.53
N PHE A 97 11.08 -5.18 6.93
CA PHE A 97 12.19 -4.72 7.77
C PHE A 97 12.91 -3.51 7.15
N HIS A 98 13.27 -3.60 5.87
CA HIS A 98 13.91 -2.51 5.15
C HIS A 98 13.04 -1.25 5.05
N LEU A 99 11.75 -1.38 4.74
CA LEU A 99 10.87 -0.22 4.69
C LEU A 99 10.65 0.41 6.06
N MET A 100 10.52 -0.42 7.10
CA MET A 100 10.34 0.00 8.48
C MET A 100 11.57 0.77 8.98
N SER A 101 12.80 0.36 8.64
CA SER A 101 14.01 1.08 9.05
C SER A 101 14.13 2.48 8.44
N LEU A 102 13.42 2.75 7.33
CA LEU A 102 13.39 4.07 6.70
C LEU A 102 12.33 5.00 7.32
N ILE A 103 11.28 4.45 7.95
CA ILE A 103 10.17 5.24 8.51
C ILE A 103 10.62 6.36 9.46
N PRO A 104 11.56 6.15 10.41
CA PRO A 104 12.02 7.20 11.32
C PRO A 104 12.61 8.43 10.61
N GLN A 105 13.09 8.28 9.38
CA GLN A 105 13.72 9.34 8.60
C GLN A 105 12.70 10.16 7.80
N GLU A 106 11.45 9.69 7.69
CA GLU A 106 10.42 10.35 6.89
C GLU A 106 9.80 11.53 7.66
N ARG A 107 10.02 12.74 7.15
CA ARG A 107 9.42 13.97 7.69
C ARG A 107 8.19 14.41 6.92
N GLU A 108 8.08 14.02 5.67
CA GLU A 108 6.97 14.39 4.80
C GLU A 108 5.80 13.40 4.87
N LEU A 109 4.57 13.93 4.83
CA LEU A 109 3.34 13.14 4.89
C LEU A 109 3.23 12.09 3.77
N HIS A 110 3.47 12.48 2.52
CA HIS A 110 3.22 11.59 1.39
C HIS A 110 4.20 10.41 1.29
N PRO A 111 5.53 10.62 1.44
CA PRO A 111 6.49 9.53 1.58
C PRO A 111 6.20 8.60 2.77
N LEU A 112 5.93 9.13 3.96
CA LEU A 112 5.58 8.34 5.14
C LEU A 112 4.32 7.48 4.88
N ARG A 113 3.24 8.11 4.40
CA ARG A 113 1.98 7.44 4.07
C ARG A 113 2.17 6.28 3.09
N LYS A 114 3.05 6.44 2.09
CA LYS A 114 3.35 5.38 1.12
C LYS A 114 4.04 4.20 1.80
N LYS A 115 5.09 4.45 2.58
CA LYS A 115 5.85 3.40 3.29
C LYS A 115 4.97 2.66 4.30
N VAL A 116 4.23 3.40 5.13
CA VAL A 116 3.31 2.80 6.13
C VAL A 116 2.28 1.89 5.47
N ARG A 117 1.69 2.32 4.35
CA ARG A 117 0.68 1.54 3.63
C ARG A 117 1.28 0.33 2.92
N GLU A 118 2.50 0.45 2.40
CA GLU A 118 3.24 -0.67 1.80
C GLU A 118 3.51 -1.74 2.87
N CYS A 119 4.08 -1.35 4.02
CA CYS A 119 4.30 -2.25 5.14
C CYS A 119 3.00 -2.91 5.63
N LEU A 120 1.91 -2.16 5.78
CA LEU A 120 0.62 -2.71 6.19
C LEU A 120 0.17 -3.86 5.29
N PHE A 121 0.23 -3.70 3.96
CA PHE A 121 -0.21 -4.75 3.04
C PHE A 121 0.75 -5.94 2.98
N LEU A 122 2.05 -5.69 3.10
CA LEU A 122 3.05 -6.76 3.21
C LEU A 122 2.83 -7.59 4.50
N LEU A 123 2.64 -6.94 5.65
CA LEU A 123 2.32 -7.61 6.92
C LEU A 123 0.99 -8.37 6.85
N GLU A 124 -0.07 -7.76 6.29
CA GLU A 124 -1.35 -8.46 6.07
C GLU A 124 -1.16 -9.73 5.22
N SER A 125 -0.26 -9.71 4.24
CA SER A 125 0.05 -10.87 3.38
C SER A 125 0.78 -11.99 4.12
N LEU A 126 1.52 -11.66 5.18
CA LEU A 126 2.10 -12.64 6.11
C LEU A 126 1.04 -13.25 7.05
N GLY A 127 -0.11 -12.60 7.18
CA GLY A 127 -1.17 -12.93 8.13
C GLY A 127 -1.13 -12.09 9.41
N LEU A 128 -0.27 -11.08 9.46
CA LEU A 128 -0.09 -10.19 10.61
C LEU A 128 -0.98 -8.96 10.42
N ARG A 129 -1.97 -8.80 11.31
CA ARG A 129 -2.95 -7.71 11.24
C ARG A 129 -2.99 -7.00 12.57
N ASP A 130 -2.91 -5.68 12.53
CA ASP A 130 -2.99 -4.84 13.73
C ASP A 130 -3.89 -3.63 13.45
N ALA A 131 -4.84 -3.40 14.35
CA ALA A 131 -5.81 -2.32 14.22
C ALA A 131 -5.16 -0.93 14.36
N ARG A 132 -4.11 -0.80 15.19
CA ARG A 132 -3.36 0.44 15.40
C ARG A 132 -2.66 0.85 14.10
N LEU A 133 -1.94 -0.08 13.46
CA LEU A 133 -1.26 0.21 12.18
C LEU A 133 -2.27 0.56 11.07
N LYS A 134 -3.39 -0.16 11.02
CA LYS A 134 -4.48 0.17 10.08
C LYS A 134 -5.08 1.55 10.35
N GLY A 135 -5.23 1.91 11.63
CA GLY A 135 -5.66 3.23 12.09
C GLY A 135 -4.71 4.33 11.59
N VAL A 136 -3.41 4.18 11.83
CA VAL A 136 -2.39 5.12 11.34
C VAL A 136 -2.44 5.27 9.81
N ALA A 137 -2.54 4.16 9.06
CA ALA A 137 -2.62 4.19 7.61
C ALA A 137 -3.89 4.87 7.06
N LYS A 138 -5.00 4.81 7.82
CA LYS A 138 -6.26 5.51 7.53
C LYS A 138 -6.10 7.01 7.80
N GLU A 139 -5.48 7.37 8.91
CA GLU A 139 -5.31 8.75 9.33
C GLU A 139 -4.36 9.53 8.41
N LEU A 140 -3.20 8.96 8.07
CA LEU A 140 -2.33 9.47 7.01
C LEU A 140 -3.04 9.50 5.64
N GLY A 141 -4.06 8.65 5.45
CA GLY A 141 -4.99 8.69 4.34
C GLY A 141 -5.80 9.99 4.30
N ARG A 142 -6.50 10.28 5.40
CA ARG A 142 -7.34 11.46 5.61
C ARG A 142 -6.54 12.75 5.47
N LEU A 143 -5.42 12.87 6.19
CA LEU A 143 -4.54 14.03 6.14
C LEU A 143 -4.08 14.35 4.72
N ARG A 144 -3.76 13.33 3.90
CA ARG A 144 -3.36 13.57 2.51
C ARG A 144 -4.53 13.98 1.63
N ASP A 145 -5.73 13.46 1.87
CA ASP A 145 -6.92 13.86 1.12
C ASP A 145 -7.27 15.33 1.43
N GLU A 146 -7.09 15.78 2.69
CA GLU A 146 -7.22 17.19 3.11
C GLU A 146 -6.17 18.09 2.49
N GLN A 147 -4.90 17.69 2.54
CA GLN A 147 -3.80 18.42 1.91
C GLN A 147 -4.01 18.55 0.40
N LEU A 148 -4.45 17.48 -0.28
CA LEU A 148 -4.73 17.50 -1.71
C LEU A 148 -5.90 18.42 -2.07
N ARG A 149 -6.93 18.51 -1.22
CA ARG A 149 -8.04 19.44 -1.42
C ARG A 149 -7.60 20.90 -1.25
N ALA A 150 -6.76 21.19 -0.26
CA ALA A 150 -6.20 22.52 -0.04
C ALA A 150 -5.30 22.93 -1.23
N GLU A 151 -4.40 22.05 -1.65
CA GLU A 151 -3.50 22.27 -2.81
C GLU A 151 -4.29 22.52 -4.11
N LEU A 152 -5.33 21.73 -4.39
CA LEU A 152 -6.01 21.78 -5.69
C LEU A 152 -7.15 22.80 -5.77
N CYS A 153 -7.81 23.11 -4.66
CA CYS A 153 -8.99 23.99 -4.67
C CYS A 153 -8.74 25.37 -4.04
N LEU A 154 -7.73 25.50 -3.17
CA LEU A 154 -7.46 26.74 -2.42
C LEU A 154 -6.07 27.32 -2.71
N ASP A 155 -5.24 26.61 -3.49
CA ASP A 155 -3.82 26.92 -3.72
C ASP A 155 -3.00 27.09 -2.41
N GLU A 156 -3.43 26.40 -1.35
CA GLU A 156 -2.81 26.44 -0.03
C GLU A 156 -1.85 25.28 0.15
N ARG A 157 -0.59 25.58 0.52
CA ARG A 157 0.35 24.56 1.00
C ARG A 157 0.21 24.39 2.51
N ARG A 158 -0.12 23.16 2.93
CA ARG A 158 -0.18 22.77 4.34
C ARG A 158 0.97 21.84 4.67
N GLU A 159 1.80 22.27 5.61
CA GLU A 159 2.72 21.39 6.32
C GLU A 159 1.99 20.76 7.51
N LEU A 160 2.11 19.45 7.65
CA LEU A 160 1.45 18.68 8.68
C LEU A 160 2.51 17.94 9.48
N ASP A 161 2.47 18.08 10.81
CA ASP A 161 3.32 17.25 11.66
C ASP A 161 2.86 15.80 11.60
N VAL A 162 3.77 14.93 11.17
CA VAL A 162 3.52 13.49 11.04
C VAL A 162 4.31 12.64 12.04
N SER A 163 5.02 13.29 12.97
CA SER A 163 5.85 12.63 13.98
C SER A 163 5.07 11.61 14.82
N PRO A 164 3.85 11.91 15.32
CA PRO A 164 3.08 10.94 16.12
C PRO A 164 2.74 9.66 15.33
N TYR A 165 2.41 9.80 14.04
CA TYR A 165 2.07 8.66 13.18
C TYR A 165 3.29 7.82 12.84
N ARG A 166 4.44 8.48 12.64
CA ARG A 166 5.72 7.83 12.34
C ARG A 166 6.15 6.91 13.49
N GLU A 167 6.11 7.42 14.72
CA GLU A 167 6.52 6.69 15.92
C GLU A 167 5.61 5.48 16.16
N VAL A 168 4.29 5.68 16.14
CA VAL A 168 3.33 4.59 16.32
C VAL A 168 3.48 3.54 15.22
N ALA A 169 3.60 3.96 13.95
CA ALA A 169 3.79 3.02 12.85
C ALA A 169 5.06 2.19 12.99
N PHE A 170 6.17 2.82 13.36
CA PHE A 170 7.45 2.13 13.57
C PHE A 170 7.36 1.09 14.69
N GLN A 171 6.82 1.45 15.85
CA GLN A 171 6.72 0.54 16.99
C GLN A 171 5.81 -0.66 16.69
N VAL A 172 4.63 -0.42 16.10
CA VAL A 172 3.71 -1.51 15.76
C VAL A 172 4.32 -2.44 14.70
N MET A 173 5.03 -1.91 13.70
CA MET A 173 5.72 -2.75 12.71
C MET A 173 6.85 -3.59 13.33
N LYS A 174 7.60 -3.01 14.27
CA LYS A 174 8.66 -3.71 15.02
C LYS A 174 8.09 -4.86 15.85
N GLU A 175 6.98 -4.63 16.55
CA GLU A 175 6.25 -5.66 17.31
C GLU A 175 5.78 -6.79 16.40
N LEU A 176 5.15 -6.46 15.26
CA LEU A 176 4.64 -7.47 14.32
C LEU A 176 5.75 -8.29 13.67
N LEU A 177 6.87 -7.68 13.30
CA LEU A 177 8.02 -8.42 12.78
C LEU A 177 8.63 -9.37 13.83
N SER A 178 8.63 -8.97 15.09
CA SER A 178 9.10 -9.83 16.20
C SER A 178 8.25 -11.09 16.40
N GLN A 179 6.99 -11.09 15.93
CA GLN A 179 6.09 -12.26 15.96
C GLN A 179 6.32 -13.25 14.81
N THR A 180 7.16 -12.91 13.83
CA THR A 180 7.45 -13.82 12.69
C THR A 180 8.30 -15.02 13.12
N GLU A 181 8.43 -16.02 12.25
CA GLU A 181 9.32 -17.17 12.45
C GLU A 181 10.82 -16.85 12.23
N PHE A 182 11.16 -15.63 11.78
CA PHE A 182 12.48 -15.30 11.24
C PHE A 182 13.43 -14.74 12.30
N ASN A 183 14.16 -15.62 13.01
CA ASN A 183 15.06 -15.24 14.09
C ASN A 183 16.14 -14.21 13.70
N HIS A 184 16.68 -14.28 12.48
CA HIS A 184 17.67 -13.30 12.01
C HIS A 184 17.09 -11.88 11.91
N LEU A 185 15.80 -11.71 11.61
CA LEU A 185 15.15 -10.40 11.65
C LEU A 185 14.95 -9.95 13.09
N LYS A 186 14.50 -10.84 13.98
CA LYS A 186 14.33 -10.52 15.41
C LYS A 186 15.62 -10.03 16.05
N ASN A 187 16.76 -10.65 15.73
CA ASN A 187 18.05 -10.24 16.24
C ASN A 187 18.47 -8.84 15.78
N LYS A 188 18.06 -8.41 14.57
CA LYS A 188 18.30 -7.05 14.06
C LYS A 188 17.34 -5.99 14.64
N LEU A 189 16.30 -6.41 15.37
CA LEU A 189 15.33 -5.51 16.01
C LEU A 189 15.65 -5.23 17.48
N LYS A 190 16.59 -5.98 18.07
CA LYS A 190 17.14 -5.70 19.40
C LYS A 190 17.94 -4.40 19.34
#